data_AF-A0A7C6CF90-F1
#
_entry.id   AF-A0A7C6CF90-F1
#
_cell.length_a   1.000
_cell.length_b   1.000
_cell.length_c   1.000
_cell.angle_alpha   90.00
_cell.angle_beta   90.00
_cell.angle_gamma   90.00
#
_symmetry.space_group_name_H-M   'P 1'
#
loop_
_entity.id
_entity.type
_entity.pdbx_description
1 polymer ?
#
loop_
_entity_poly.entity_id
_entity_poly.type
_entity_poly.pdbx_seq_one_letter_code
_entity_poly.pdbx_strand_id
1 'polypeptide(L)'
;MRLLTLEFQALGPFAGHHRIDFTKFEPSGLYLLKGHTGSGKSTIIDAITFALYGRVAGGSTSTTQRLRSNHASRDKDTYVRLRFETSHGTYQVTRRPSYLKEGNKNETPGTATLVKLISSSSDAGDPGDETYEEIASGIKPVGDAIPEIVGLGLNQFLQTVVLPQGKFADFIHSSPSERKDLLEEIFGTEHFRLFAESLRQQSREARETYETTRNRVIIQADEMAPEISEGVAGELYEKAIGFALNQLDARRQERDQQQDLVTAYQETLQELKATDDERARATDASNRWTKATETLAQLEEESEQHEADVKQLEHAREAQKVASDVAADKRAKQALNDAAGEVAEAQGALRLGPELADTAKASDFPDADLVSVVDAVLHDSHADHSKIDERLDDLTREHTRIEAAEQDVERLETLREKLTSLDQEQSTTKSKIAQDENTLEKFKPAAENIERAITELEKLGDELPALQKTENELNSRHQTAQERDQKIQELTRASKEISLRKRELNETKAAATDIVAGWLNDSALALAEHLVEGDPCPVCGSSEHPDPLTGDRTDITSDALREAQENVKSAEVSLETALARQADLTKLIEQLNKKAGGDTVSIEIALDEARQESQKALDASKQAREYRVQLDA
;
A
#
# COMPACT_ATOMS: atom_id res chain seq x y z
N MET A 1 24.07 -0.71 -24.74
CA MET A 1 25.48 -0.94 -24.37
C MET A 1 26.23 -1.42 -25.61
N ARG A 2 27.46 -0.93 -25.84
CA ARG A 2 28.30 -1.29 -27.00
C ARG A 2 29.69 -1.73 -26.53
N LEU A 3 30.21 -2.85 -27.05
CA LEU A 3 31.59 -3.30 -26.78
C LEU A 3 32.55 -2.59 -27.75
N LEU A 4 33.63 -2.02 -27.24
CA LEU A 4 34.63 -1.31 -28.06
C LEU A 4 35.88 -2.17 -28.24
N THR A 5 36.52 -2.55 -27.14
CA THR A 5 37.72 -3.41 -27.18
C THR A 5 37.73 -4.39 -26.01
N LEU A 6 38.19 -5.61 -26.28
CA LEU A 6 38.45 -6.63 -25.26
C LEU A 6 39.92 -7.04 -25.34
N GLU A 7 40.65 -6.83 -24.27
CA GLU A 7 42.07 -7.16 -24.14
C GLU A 7 42.22 -8.14 -22.97
N PHE A 8 42.93 -9.23 -23.17
CA PHE A 8 43.06 -10.25 -22.14
C PHE A 8 44.33 -11.07 -22.27
N GLN A 9 44.79 -11.64 -21.15
CA GLN A 9 46.00 -12.44 -21.09
C GLN A 9 45.82 -13.67 -20.20
N ALA A 10 46.40 -14.79 -20.66
CA ALA A 10 46.46 -16.05 -19.90
C ALA A 10 45.08 -16.55 -19.43
N LEU A 11 44.13 -16.69 -20.37
CA LEU A 11 42.74 -17.13 -20.14
C LEU A 11 42.35 -18.34 -20.98
N GLY A 12 41.81 -19.39 -20.35
CA GLY A 12 41.38 -20.62 -21.02
C GLY A 12 42.44 -21.20 -21.97
N PRO A 13 42.14 -21.41 -23.28
CA PRO A 13 43.14 -21.88 -24.25
C PRO A 13 44.15 -20.80 -24.69
N PHE A 14 43.92 -19.52 -24.31
CA PHE A 14 44.76 -18.40 -24.74
C PHE A 14 45.87 -18.11 -23.72
N ALA A 15 47.07 -18.66 -23.96
CA ALA A 15 48.25 -18.43 -23.11
C ALA A 15 48.90 -17.06 -23.33
N GLY A 16 48.65 -16.43 -24.49
CA GLY A 16 49.22 -15.16 -24.93
C GLY A 16 48.49 -13.92 -24.40
N HIS A 17 48.95 -12.75 -24.84
CA HIS A 17 48.18 -11.51 -24.81
C HIS A 17 47.35 -11.44 -26.09
N HIS A 18 46.07 -11.13 -25.98
CA HIS A 18 45.14 -11.03 -27.09
C HIS A 18 44.29 -9.78 -26.96
N ARG A 19 44.05 -9.10 -28.08
CA ARG A 19 43.20 -7.91 -28.17
C ARG A 19 42.23 -8.06 -29.34
N ILE A 20 40.95 -7.87 -29.05
CA ILE A 20 39.86 -7.84 -30.02
C ILE A 20 39.34 -6.41 -30.07
N ASP A 21 39.30 -5.84 -31.25
CA ASP A 21 38.76 -4.51 -31.52
C ASP A 21 37.44 -4.66 -32.26
N PHE A 22 36.33 -4.44 -31.54
CA PHE A 22 34.99 -4.62 -32.07
C PHE A 22 34.58 -3.49 -33.01
N THR A 23 35.21 -2.31 -32.90
CA THR A 23 34.89 -1.14 -33.73
C THR A 23 35.17 -1.38 -35.22
N LYS A 24 36.11 -2.27 -35.53
CA LYS A 24 36.44 -2.68 -36.91
C LYS A 24 35.30 -3.41 -37.63
N PHE A 25 34.30 -3.90 -36.90
CA PHE A 25 33.18 -4.67 -37.45
C PHE A 25 31.86 -3.87 -37.48
N GLU A 26 31.89 -2.57 -37.16
CA GLU A 26 30.70 -1.71 -37.07
C GLU A 26 29.89 -1.56 -38.36
N PRO A 27 30.49 -1.42 -39.57
CA PRO A 27 29.71 -1.23 -40.80
C PRO A 27 28.75 -2.40 -41.10
N SER A 28 29.03 -3.59 -40.57
CA SER A 28 28.28 -4.82 -40.83
C SER A 28 27.21 -5.10 -39.76
N GLY A 29 27.34 -4.54 -38.55
CA GLY A 29 26.45 -4.79 -37.39
C GLY A 29 26.43 -6.22 -36.84
N LEU A 30 26.99 -7.21 -37.56
CA LEU A 30 27.01 -8.63 -37.22
C LEU A 30 28.42 -9.21 -37.41
N TYR A 31 28.91 -9.97 -36.42
CA TYR A 31 30.20 -10.66 -36.49
C TYR A 31 30.10 -12.10 -35.99
N LEU A 32 30.86 -13.00 -36.62
CA LEU A 32 30.85 -14.45 -36.35
C LEU A 32 32.16 -14.91 -35.69
N LEU A 33 32.06 -15.47 -34.48
CA LEU A 33 33.16 -16.19 -33.84
C LEU A 33 33.23 -17.64 -34.36
N LYS A 34 34.03 -17.88 -35.41
CA LYS A 34 34.20 -19.22 -36.00
C LYS A 34 35.44 -19.94 -35.44
N GLY A 35 35.30 -21.24 -35.17
CA GLY A 35 36.41 -22.12 -34.76
C GLY A 35 35.92 -23.52 -34.40
N HIS A 36 36.82 -24.50 -34.25
CA HIS A 36 36.46 -25.86 -33.82
C HIS A 36 35.95 -25.88 -32.35
N THR A 37 35.28 -26.95 -31.93
CA THR A 37 34.93 -27.15 -30.51
C THR A 37 36.21 -27.11 -29.66
N GLY A 38 36.19 -26.40 -28.54
CA GLY A 38 37.39 -26.19 -27.69
C GLY A 38 38.36 -25.09 -28.14
N SER A 39 38.11 -24.40 -29.25
CA SER A 39 38.98 -23.30 -29.73
C SER A 39 38.93 -22.01 -28.89
N GLY A 40 38.19 -21.99 -27.78
CA GLY A 40 38.08 -20.82 -26.89
C GLY A 40 36.97 -19.82 -27.23
N LYS A 41 36.02 -20.15 -28.12
CA LYS A 41 34.87 -19.26 -28.44
C LYS A 41 34.09 -18.85 -27.18
N SER A 42 33.73 -19.83 -26.36
CA SER A 42 33.04 -19.58 -25.08
C SER A 42 33.94 -18.82 -24.10
N THR A 43 35.26 -19.00 -24.15
CA THR A 43 36.21 -18.28 -23.29
C THR A 43 36.23 -16.77 -23.59
N ILE A 44 36.00 -16.35 -24.83
CA ILE A 44 35.87 -14.93 -25.18
C ILE A 44 34.61 -14.33 -24.50
N ILE A 45 33.51 -15.07 -24.52
CA ILE A 45 32.26 -14.69 -23.85
C ILE A 45 32.43 -14.66 -22.32
N ASP A 46 33.14 -15.66 -21.76
CA ASP A 46 33.49 -15.71 -20.35
C ASP A 46 34.40 -14.55 -19.94
N ALA A 47 35.29 -14.09 -20.82
CA ALA A 47 36.14 -12.93 -20.55
C ALA A 47 35.30 -11.65 -20.46
N ILE A 48 34.31 -11.45 -21.34
CA ILE A 48 33.40 -10.29 -21.30
C ILE A 48 32.58 -10.30 -20.00
N THR A 49 31.95 -11.42 -19.68
CA THR A 49 31.13 -11.57 -18.46
C THR A 49 31.97 -11.43 -17.19
N PHE A 50 33.19 -12.00 -17.18
CA PHE A 50 34.13 -11.82 -16.08
C PHE A 50 34.55 -10.36 -15.93
N ALA A 51 34.85 -9.65 -17.02
CA ALA A 51 35.24 -8.23 -16.96
C ALA A 51 34.17 -7.37 -16.31
N LEU A 52 32.90 -7.58 -16.69
CA LEU A 52 31.77 -6.82 -16.15
C LEU A 52 31.46 -7.25 -14.71
N TYR A 53 31.13 -8.52 -14.48
CA TYR A 53 30.50 -8.97 -13.23
C TYR A 53 31.43 -9.77 -12.30
N GLY A 54 32.68 -10.02 -12.70
CA GLY A 54 33.63 -10.83 -11.93
C GLY A 54 33.28 -12.32 -11.85
N ARG A 55 32.32 -12.79 -12.65
CA ARG A 55 31.86 -14.19 -12.75
C ARG A 55 31.76 -14.60 -14.23
N VAL A 56 31.82 -15.91 -14.50
CA VAL A 56 31.68 -16.47 -15.86
C VAL A 56 30.26 -16.92 -16.15
N ALA A 57 29.95 -17.17 -17.43
CA ALA A 57 28.58 -17.48 -17.89
C ALA A 57 28.06 -18.86 -17.43
N GLY A 58 28.91 -19.76 -16.92
CA GLY A 58 28.61 -21.16 -16.60
C GLY A 58 27.83 -21.44 -15.30
N GLY A 59 27.19 -20.45 -14.67
CA GLY A 59 26.38 -20.64 -13.45
C GLY A 59 27.17 -20.81 -12.14
N SER A 60 26.45 -21.01 -11.03
CA SER A 60 26.97 -21.05 -9.65
C SER A 60 28.02 -22.12 -9.36
N THR A 61 28.18 -23.11 -10.25
CA THR A 61 29.14 -24.23 -10.15
C THR A 61 30.49 -23.95 -10.81
N SER A 62 30.64 -22.80 -11.48
CA SER A 62 31.87 -22.45 -12.21
C SER A 62 32.76 -21.50 -11.39
N THR A 63 33.82 -22.05 -10.79
CA THR A 63 34.81 -21.27 -10.03
C THR A 63 35.67 -20.41 -10.95
N THR A 64 35.92 -19.16 -10.55
CA THR A 64 36.83 -18.20 -11.22
C THR A 64 38.26 -18.73 -11.39
N GLN A 65 38.66 -19.73 -10.61
CA GLN A 65 39.92 -20.46 -10.81
C GLN A 65 40.04 -21.17 -12.17
N ARG A 66 38.92 -21.51 -12.82
CA ARG A 66 38.93 -22.15 -14.16
C ARG A 66 39.18 -21.16 -15.32
N LEU A 67 39.17 -19.85 -15.06
CA LEU A 67 39.45 -18.83 -16.08
C LEU A 67 40.92 -18.80 -16.49
N ARG A 68 41.85 -19.03 -15.56
CA ARG A 68 43.28 -18.94 -15.86
C ARG A 68 43.70 -20.06 -16.82
N SER A 69 44.52 -19.70 -17.81
CA SER A 69 45.05 -20.68 -18.78
C SER A 69 46.05 -21.63 -18.12
N ASN A 70 45.81 -22.95 -18.28
CA ASN A 70 46.78 -23.98 -17.91
C ASN A 70 47.98 -24.06 -18.88
N HIS A 71 47.90 -23.35 -20.01
CA HIS A 71 48.97 -23.29 -21.02
C HIS A 71 49.92 -22.11 -20.83
N ALA A 72 49.68 -21.25 -19.82
CA ALA A 72 50.55 -20.14 -19.46
C ALA A 72 51.42 -20.48 -18.24
N SER A 73 52.65 -19.95 -18.20
CA SER A 73 53.51 -20.01 -17.00
C SER A 73 52.77 -19.45 -15.77
N ARG A 74 53.05 -19.99 -14.57
CA ARG A 74 52.43 -19.54 -13.31
C ARG A 74 52.80 -18.10 -12.94
N ASP A 75 53.89 -17.58 -13.48
CA ASP A 75 54.32 -16.20 -13.25
C ASP A 75 53.68 -15.18 -14.19
N LYS A 76 53.04 -15.64 -15.27
CA LYS A 76 52.40 -14.76 -16.23
C LYS A 76 51.15 -14.13 -15.63
N ASP A 77 51.03 -12.81 -15.73
CA ASP A 77 49.85 -12.10 -15.24
C ASP A 77 48.59 -12.49 -16.03
N THR A 78 47.50 -12.78 -15.31
CA THR A 78 46.16 -12.98 -15.88
C THR A 78 45.32 -11.75 -15.65
N TYR A 79 44.76 -11.19 -16.71
CA TYR A 79 43.84 -10.06 -16.63
C TYR A 79 42.85 -10.06 -17.79
N VAL A 80 41.73 -9.38 -17.57
CA VAL A 80 40.80 -8.96 -18.62
C VAL A 80 40.59 -7.47 -18.49
N ARG A 81 40.67 -6.76 -19.61
CA ARG A 81 40.35 -5.36 -19.76
C ARG A 81 39.32 -5.21 -20.86
N LEU A 82 38.17 -4.64 -20.51
CA LEU A 82 37.07 -4.41 -21.42
C LEU A 82 36.78 -2.91 -21.48
N ARG A 83 36.76 -2.35 -22.68
CA ARG A 83 36.27 -1.01 -22.97
C ARG A 83 34.90 -1.11 -23.61
N PHE A 84 33.93 -0.38 -23.08
CA PHE A 84 32.54 -0.43 -23.51
C PHE A 84 31.88 0.94 -23.35
N GLU A 85 30.77 1.13 -24.05
CA GLU A 85 30.00 2.37 -24.06
C GLU A 85 28.55 2.10 -23.64
N THR A 86 28.00 3.07 -22.91
CA THR A 86 26.62 3.12 -22.45
C THR A 86 26.03 4.50 -22.75
N SER A 87 24.74 4.69 -22.49
CA SER A 87 24.11 6.03 -22.50
C SER A 87 24.81 7.04 -21.59
N HIS A 88 25.55 6.57 -20.58
CA HIS A 88 26.25 7.40 -19.60
C HIS A 88 27.72 7.69 -19.96
N GLY A 89 28.19 7.23 -21.12
CA GLY A 89 29.55 7.47 -21.62
C GLY A 89 30.38 6.21 -21.85
N THR A 90 31.67 6.40 -22.10
CA THR A 90 32.65 5.33 -22.35
C THR A 90 33.41 4.96 -21.08
N TYR A 91 33.47 3.66 -20.79
CA TYR A 91 34.07 3.10 -19.58
C TYR A 91 35.10 2.03 -19.93
N GLN A 92 36.07 1.85 -19.04
CA GLN A 92 37.04 0.76 -19.10
C GLN A 92 37.11 0.05 -17.76
N VAL A 93 36.84 -1.25 -17.75
CA VAL A 93 36.97 -2.11 -16.59
C VAL A 93 38.17 -3.04 -16.77
N THR A 94 39.05 -3.09 -15.77
CA THR A 94 40.17 -4.04 -15.72
C THR A 94 40.02 -4.92 -14.48
N ARG A 95 39.97 -6.25 -14.67
CA ARG A 95 39.91 -7.24 -13.59
C ARG A 95 41.05 -8.25 -13.68
N ARG A 96 41.57 -8.62 -12.52
CA ARG A 96 42.54 -9.70 -12.33
C ARG A 96 41.95 -10.73 -11.37
N PRO A 97 41.85 -12.01 -11.75
CA PRO A 97 41.43 -13.06 -10.81
C PRO A 97 42.51 -13.30 -9.75
N SER A 98 42.16 -13.94 -8.64
CA SER A 98 43.16 -14.44 -7.70
C SER A 98 43.86 -15.67 -8.29
N TYR A 99 45.18 -15.77 -8.10
CA TYR A 99 45.96 -16.94 -8.53
C TYR A 99 47.28 -17.05 -7.76
N LEU A 100 47.82 -18.28 -7.70
CA LEU A 100 49.11 -18.59 -7.09
C LEU A 100 50.25 -18.40 -8.10
N LYS A 101 51.18 -17.47 -7.83
CA LYS A 101 52.42 -17.29 -8.62
C LYS A 101 53.44 -18.37 -8.27
N GLU A 102 54.40 -18.61 -9.17
CA GLU A 102 55.44 -19.61 -8.94
C GLU A 102 56.29 -19.22 -7.72
N GLY A 103 56.50 -20.15 -6.79
CA GLY A 103 57.24 -19.89 -5.54
C GLY A 103 56.48 -19.20 -4.40
N ASN A 104 55.26 -18.70 -4.61
CA ASN A 104 54.44 -18.08 -3.54
C ASN A 104 53.61 -19.13 -2.79
N LYS A 105 53.52 -19.00 -1.45
CA LYS A 105 52.68 -19.87 -0.57
C LYS A 105 51.22 -19.41 -0.49
N ASN A 106 50.96 -18.11 -0.71
CA ASN A 106 49.63 -17.50 -0.61
C ASN A 106 49.17 -17.03 -1.99
N GLU A 107 47.86 -17.10 -2.26
CA GLU A 107 47.29 -16.58 -3.51
C GLU A 107 47.51 -15.07 -3.64
N THR A 108 47.83 -14.62 -4.85
CA THR A 108 47.78 -13.19 -5.20
C THR A 108 46.30 -12.78 -5.18
N PRO A 109 45.89 -11.75 -4.43
CA PRO A 109 44.50 -11.34 -4.38
C PRO A 109 44.04 -10.79 -5.74
N GLY A 110 42.79 -11.03 -6.08
CA GLY A 110 42.18 -10.43 -7.26
C GLY A 110 42.05 -8.91 -7.12
N THR A 111 42.06 -8.20 -8.24
CA THR A 111 41.92 -6.73 -8.28
C THR A 111 40.88 -6.34 -9.32
N ALA A 112 40.16 -5.25 -9.09
CA ALA A 112 39.27 -4.65 -10.08
C ALA A 112 39.44 -3.13 -10.07
N THR A 113 39.36 -2.52 -11.24
CA THR A 113 39.45 -1.07 -11.43
C THR A 113 38.50 -0.68 -12.55
N LEU A 114 37.70 0.36 -12.32
CA LEU A 114 36.74 0.91 -13.26
C LEU A 114 37.02 2.39 -13.44
N VAL A 115 37.20 2.79 -14.69
CA VAL A 115 37.47 4.18 -15.06
C VAL A 115 36.51 4.65 -16.16
N LYS A 116 36.22 5.95 -16.18
CA LYS A 116 35.42 6.62 -17.22
C LYS A 116 36.33 7.49 -18.07
N LEU A 117 36.14 7.46 -19.39
CA LEU A 117 36.87 8.33 -20.31
C LEU A 117 36.27 9.75 -20.25
N ILE A 118 37.07 10.76 -19.89
CA ILE A 118 36.62 12.16 -19.79
C ILE A 118 36.95 12.94 -21.06
N SER A 119 38.17 12.78 -21.59
CA SER A 119 38.58 13.38 -22.85
C SER A 119 39.47 12.45 -23.66
N SER A 120 39.30 12.52 -24.98
CA SER A 120 40.18 11.91 -25.96
C SER A 120 40.62 13.01 -26.90
N SER A 121 41.91 13.36 -26.90
CA SER A 121 42.49 14.29 -27.86
C SER A 121 43.05 13.53 -29.05
N SER A 122 42.20 13.14 -30.00
CA SER A 122 42.69 12.73 -31.32
C SER A 122 41.63 12.93 -32.41
N ASP A 123 41.86 13.96 -33.24
CA ASP A 123 41.25 14.16 -34.56
C ASP A 123 42.17 13.62 -35.69
N ALA A 124 43.26 12.91 -35.34
CA ALA A 124 44.18 12.32 -36.32
C ALA A 124 45.04 11.21 -35.71
N GLY A 125 44.62 9.96 -35.89
CA GLY A 125 45.49 8.79 -36.20
C GLY A 125 46.65 8.35 -35.29
N ASP A 126 47.01 9.05 -34.22
CA ASP A 126 48.07 8.66 -33.26
C ASP A 126 47.46 8.50 -31.85
N PRO A 127 47.89 7.52 -31.02
CA PRO A 127 47.26 7.24 -29.73
C PRO A 127 47.64 8.34 -28.72
N GLY A 128 46.90 9.46 -28.77
CA GLY A 128 47.01 10.58 -27.83
C GLY A 128 46.56 10.22 -26.41
N ASP A 129 47.03 10.99 -25.42
CA ASP A 129 46.75 10.84 -23.99
C ASP A 129 45.24 10.85 -23.71
N GLU A 130 44.65 9.66 -23.56
CA GLU A 130 43.29 9.47 -23.05
C GLU A 130 43.29 9.81 -21.54
N THR A 131 42.42 10.74 -21.12
CA THR A 131 42.26 11.05 -19.70
C THR A 131 41.10 10.26 -19.09
N TYR A 132 41.39 9.65 -17.94
CA TYR A 132 40.47 8.76 -17.25
C TYR A 132 40.12 9.27 -15.85
N GLU A 133 38.84 9.23 -15.51
CA GLU A 133 38.33 9.38 -14.15
C GLU A 133 38.27 8.02 -13.47
N GLU A 134 38.80 7.88 -12.26
CA GLU A 134 38.57 6.68 -11.46
C GLU A 134 37.15 6.71 -10.88
N ILE A 135 36.33 5.74 -11.27
CA ILE A 135 34.96 5.58 -10.76
C ILE A 135 34.95 4.67 -9.54
N ALA A 136 35.69 3.56 -9.61
CA ALA A 136 35.77 2.60 -8.51
C ALA A 136 37.05 1.76 -8.59
N SER A 137 37.61 1.45 -7.42
CA SER A 137 38.74 0.53 -7.25
C SER A 137 38.44 -0.49 -6.16
N GLY A 138 38.81 -1.75 -6.41
CA GLY A 138 38.48 -2.90 -5.57
C GLY A 138 37.32 -3.75 -6.10
N ILE A 139 37.32 -5.04 -5.76
CA ILE A 139 36.37 -6.03 -6.31
C ILE A 139 34.91 -5.66 -6.03
N LYS A 140 34.60 -5.28 -4.79
CA LYS A 140 33.23 -4.96 -4.35
C LYS A 140 32.73 -3.62 -4.92
N PRO A 141 33.43 -2.47 -4.76
CA PRO A 141 33.00 -1.21 -5.36
C PRO A 141 32.77 -1.28 -6.87
N VAL A 142 33.65 -1.97 -7.60
CA VAL A 142 33.47 -2.19 -9.05
C VAL A 142 32.32 -3.16 -9.35
N GLY A 143 32.08 -4.14 -8.49
CA GLY A 143 30.94 -5.06 -8.60
C GLY A 143 29.58 -4.38 -8.42
N ASP A 144 29.52 -3.36 -7.56
CA ASP A 144 28.30 -2.60 -7.29
C ASP A 144 28.05 -1.54 -8.38
N ALA A 145 29.10 -0.88 -8.89
CA ALA A 145 28.99 0.16 -9.92
C ALA A 145 28.61 -0.37 -11.33
N ILE A 146 29.05 -1.59 -11.70
CA ILE A 146 28.82 -2.12 -13.05
C ILE A 146 27.33 -2.33 -13.37
N PRO A 147 26.51 -2.97 -12.52
CA PRO A 147 25.07 -3.10 -12.75
C PRO A 147 24.36 -1.76 -12.94
N GLU A 148 24.76 -0.73 -12.20
CA GLU A 148 24.19 0.62 -12.33
C GLU A 148 24.53 1.26 -13.69
N ILE A 149 25.77 1.11 -14.15
CA ILE A 149 26.24 1.69 -15.42
C ILE A 149 25.68 0.92 -16.64
N VAL A 150 25.67 -0.41 -16.57
CA VAL A 150 25.20 -1.28 -17.65
C VAL A 150 23.67 -1.35 -17.69
N GLY A 151 23.01 -1.11 -16.55
CA GLY A 151 21.55 -1.20 -16.39
C GLY A 151 21.02 -2.63 -16.27
N LEU A 152 21.90 -3.64 -16.21
CA LEU A 152 21.54 -5.05 -16.13
C LEU A 152 22.40 -5.77 -15.09
N GLY A 153 21.76 -6.60 -14.27
CA GLY A 153 22.46 -7.55 -13.40
C GLY A 153 23.08 -8.72 -14.18
N LEU A 154 23.95 -9.51 -13.54
CA LEU A 154 24.62 -10.65 -14.18
C LEU A 154 23.64 -11.65 -14.83
N ASN A 155 22.58 -12.04 -14.11
CA ASN A 155 21.61 -13.01 -14.60
C ASN A 155 20.86 -12.47 -15.82
N GLN A 156 20.39 -11.22 -15.73
CA GLN A 156 19.70 -10.53 -16.83
C GLN A 156 20.62 -10.38 -18.04
N PHE A 157 21.90 -10.02 -17.85
CA PHE A 157 22.88 -9.92 -18.94
C PHE A 157 23.12 -11.26 -19.65
N LEU A 158 23.18 -12.37 -18.91
CA LEU A 158 23.28 -13.73 -19.44
C LEU A 158 21.98 -14.28 -20.05
N GLN A 159 20.85 -13.58 -19.90
CA GLN A 159 19.58 -13.98 -20.51
C GLN A 159 19.26 -13.10 -21.74
N THR A 160 19.71 -11.85 -21.75
CA THR A 160 19.34 -10.84 -22.76
C THR A 160 20.46 -10.51 -23.75
N VAL A 161 21.72 -10.42 -23.31
CA VAL A 161 22.85 -9.96 -24.13
C VAL A 161 23.73 -11.11 -24.58
N VAL A 162 23.95 -12.09 -23.71
CA VAL A 162 24.74 -13.29 -24.00
C VAL A 162 23.82 -14.50 -23.88
N LEU A 163 23.37 -15.06 -25.01
CA LEU A 163 22.55 -16.28 -25.00
C LEU A 163 23.45 -17.52 -24.85
N PRO A 164 23.43 -18.23 -23.69
CA PRO A 164 24.20 -19.46 -23.52
C PRO A 164 23.60 -20.54 -24.42
N GLN A 165 24.47 -21.37 -25.01
CA GLN A 165 24.05 -22.46 -25.89
C GLN A 165 23.03 -23.38 -25.18
N GLY A 166 21.83 -23.53 -25.76
CA GLY A 166 20.75 -24.40 -25.24
C GLY A 166 19.60 -23.66 -24.55
N LYS A 167 19.83 -22.55 -23.84
CA LYS A 167 18.79 -21.89 -23.03
C LYS A 167 17.67 -21.20 -23.83
N PHE A 168 17.93 -20.83 -25.08
CA PHE A 168 16.89 -20.24 -25.94
C PHE A 168 15.88 -21.29 -26.41
N ALA A 169 16.32 -22.55 -26.57
CA ALA A 169 15.40 -23.66 -26.84
C ALA A 169 14.47 -23.88 -25.65
N ASP A 170 14.99 -23.79 -24.41
CA ASP A 170 14.17 -23.87 -23.20
C ASP A 170 13.13 -22.74 -23.14
N PHE A 171 13.47 -21.51 -23.55
CA PHE A 171 12.51 -20.38 -23.64
C PHE A 171 11.44 -20.55 -24.74
N ILE A 172 11.79 -21.12 -25.89
CA ILE A 172 10.83 -21.43 -26.96
C ILE A 172 9.89 -22.57 -26.53
N HIS A 173 10.41 -23.56 -25.80
CA HIS A 173 9.66 -24.74 -25.38
C HIS A 173 9.00 -24.62 -24.00
N SER A 174 9.28 -23.55 -23.24
CA SER A 174 8.67 -23.31 -21.94
C SER A 174 7.16 -23.07 -22.06
N SER A 175 6.42 -23.52 -21.06
CA SER A 175 5.00 -23.19 -20.94
C SER A 175 4.77 -21.68 -20.81
N PRO A 176 3.55 -21.18 -21.09
CA PRO A 176 3.25 -19.75 -20.94
C PRO A 176 3.53 -19.19 -19.53
N SER A 177 3.39 -19.98 -18.46
CA SER A 177 3.71 -19.52 -17.10
C SER A 177 5.21 -19.44 -16.88
N GLU A 178 5.97 -20.47 -17.27
CA GLU A 178 7.44 -20.48 -17.16
C GLU A 178 8.06 -19.36 -18.01
N ARG A 179 7.48 -19.07 -19.19
CA ARG A 179 7.90 -17.96 -20.02
C ARG A 179 7.62 -16.62 -19.36
N LYS A 180 6.45 -16.46 -18.72
CA LYS A 180 6.11 -15.27 -17.95
C LYS A 180 7.08 -15.07 -16.79
N ASP A 181 7.37 -16.11 -16.03
CA ASP A 181 8.31 -16.06 -14.90
C ASP A 181 9.72 -15.67 -15.37
N LEU A 182 10.16 -16.22 -16.50
CA LEU A 182 11.45 -15.86 -17.11
C LEU A 182 11.48 -14.40 -17.58
N LEU A 183 10.39 -13.89 -18.15
CA LEU A 183 10.28 -12.49 -18.57
C LEU A 183 10.23 -11.54 -17.37
N GLU A 184 9.56 -11.92 -16.28
CA GLU A 184 9.55 -11.16 -15.03
C GLU A 184 10.97 -11.03 -14.44
N GLU A 185 11.75 -12.12 -14.44
CA GLU A 185 13.15 -12.13 -14.00
C GLU A 185 14.07 -11.30 -14.93
N ILE A 186 13.88 -11.42 -16.24
CA ILE A 186 14.67 -10.70 -17.26
C ILE A 186 14.49 -9.19 -17.13
N PHE A 187 13.25 -8.73 -16.94
CA PHE A 187 12.93 -7.30 -16.90
C PHE A 187 12.97 -6.70 -15.49
N GLY A 188 13.27 -7.49 -14.46
CA GLY A 188 13.34 -7.01 -13.07
C GLY A 188 11.97 -6.61 -12.51
N THR A 189 10.88 -7.16 -13.05
CA THR A 189 9.50 -6.80 -12.70
C THR A 189 8.94 -7.64 -11.57
N GLU A 190 9.75 -8.49 -10.92
CA GLU A 190 9.35 -9.30 -9.77
C GLU A 190 8.78 -8.47 -8.62
N HIS A 191 9.24 -7.22 -8.48
CA HIS A 191 8.77 -6.27 -7.48
C HIS A 191 7.28 -5.96 -7.62
N PHE A 192 6.75 -5.92 -8.85
CA PHE A 192 5.32 -5.69 -9.08
C PHE A 192 4.48 -6.90 -8.65
N ARG A 193 4.98 -8.12 -8.88
CA ARG A 193 4.32 -9.35 -8.40
C ARG A 193 4.31 -9.39 -6.87
N LEU A 194 5.44 -9.11 -6.24
CA LEU A 194 5.56 -9.07 -4.77
C LEU A 194 4.67 -7.98 -4.16
N PHE A 195 4.58 -6.81 -4.80
CA PHE A 195 3.68 -5.74 -4.39
C PHE A 195 2.21 -6.16 -4.50
N ALA A 196 1.81 -6.77 -5.62
CA ALA A 196 0.46 -7.28 -5.82
C ALA A 196 0.09 -8.39 -4.82
N GLU A 197 1.05 -9.27 -4.48
CA GLU A 197 0.88 -10.29 -3.44
C GLU A 197 0.72 -9.67 -2.06
N SER A 198 1.51 -8.64 -1.71
CA SER A 198 1.37 -7.91 -0.45
C SER A 198 0.00 -7.24 -0.33
N LEU A 199 -0.48 -6.58 -1.39
CA LEU A 199 -1.81 -5.98 -1.41
C LEU A 199 -2.93 -7.03 -1.27
N ARG A 200 -2.81 -8.17 -1.94
CA ARG A 200 -3.76 -9.29 -1.78
C ARG A 200 -3.75 -9.86 -0.37
N GLN A 201 -2.59 -9.97 0.25
CA GLN A 201 -2.46 -10.41 1.64
C GLN A 201 -3.10 -9.42 2.60
N GLN A 202 -2.78 -8.12 2.49
CA GLN A 202 -3.41 -7.07 3.30
C GLN A 202 -4.93 -7.04 3.13
N SER A 203 -5.43 -7.22 1.90
CA SER A 203 -6.87 -7.32 1.62
C SER A 203 -7.51 -8.54 2.28
N ARG A 204 -6.85 -9.71 2.25
CA ARG A 204 -7.31 -10.92 2.94
C ARG A 204 -7.34 -10.74 4.45
N GLU A 205 -6.27 -10.21 5.04
CA GLU A 205 -6.17 -9.96 6.49
C GLU A 205 -7.22 -8.96 6.96
N ALA A 206 -7.43 -7.87 6.22
CA ALA A 206 -8.48 -6.90 6.50
C ALA A 206 -9.88 -7.53 6.41
N ARG A 207 -10.12 -8.37 5.41
CA ARG A 207 -11.39 -9.10 5.24
C ARG A 207 -11.63 -10.09 6.38
N GLU A 208 -10.60 -10.84 6.76
CA GLU A 208 -10.69 -11.82 7.85
C GLU A 208 -10.93 -11.11 9.19
N THR A 209 -10.24 -10.00 9.45
CA THR A 209 -10.45 -9.15 10.64
C THR A 209 -11.88 -8.58 10.68
N TYR A 210 -12.40 -8.13 9.52
CA TYR A 210 -13.77 -7.66 9.39
C TYR A 210 -14.79 -8.78 9.70
N GLU A 211 -14.66 -9.95 9.07
CA GLU A 211 -15.57 -11.08 9.30
C GLU A 211 -15.51 -11.58 10.75
N THR A 212 -14.32 -11.60 11.36
CA THR A 212 -14.15 -12.01 12.77
C THR A 212 -14.80 -11.00 13.71
N THR A 213 -14.61 -9.70 13.45
CA THR A 213 -15.23 -8.63 14.24
C THR A 213 -16.74 -8.64 14.08
N ARG A 214 -17.24 -8.81 12.85
CA ARG A 214 -18.66 -8.96 12.55
C ARG A 214 -19.28 -10.15 13.28
N ASN A 215 -18.65 -11.32 13.20
CA ASN A 215 -19.14 -12.52 13.89
C ASN A 215 -19.13 -12.33 15.41
N ARG A 216 -18.13 -11.65 15.97
CA ARG A 216 -18.10 -11.30 17.40
C ARG A 216 -19.23 -10.35 17.78
N VAL A 217 -19.53 -9.35 16.96
CA VAL A 217 -20.68 -8.44 17.17
C VAL A 217 -22.00 -9.20 17.11
N ILE A 218 -22.15 -10.12 16.15
CA ILE A 218 -23.34 -10.98 16.02
C ILE A 218 -23.48 -11.89 17.25
N ILE A 219 -22.42 -12.55 17.69
CA ILE A 219 -22.44 -13.44 18.86
C ILE A 219 -22.74 -12.65 20.14
N GLN A 220 -22.11 -11.48 20.35
CA GLN A 220 -22.40 -10.64 21.52
C GLN A 220 -23.84 -10.12 21.49
N ALA A 221 -24.38 -9.75 20.32
CA ALA A 221 -25.77 -9.35 20.19
C ALA A 221 -26.74 -10.51 20.51
N ASP A 222 -26.40 -11.74 20.11
CA ASP A 222 -27.19 -12.95 20.37
C ASP A 222 -27.09 -13.40 21.86
N GLU A 223 -25.93 -13.25 22.50
CA GLU A 223 -25.72 -13.52 23.93
C GLU A 223 -26.43 -12.51 24.84
N MET A 224 -26.62 -11.27 24.39
CA MET A 224 -27.36 -10.24 25.13
C MET A 224 -28.88 -10.32 24.92
N ALA A 225 -29.35 -11.07 23.91
CA ALA A 225 -30.77 -11.19 23.59
C ALA A 225 -31.62 -11.85 24.70
N PRO A 226 -31.17 -12.87 25.46
CA PRO A 226 -31.96 -13.50 26.52
C PRO A 226 -32.08 -12.63 27.78
N GLU A 227 -31.08 -11.81 28.11
CA GLU A 227 -31.11 -10.91 29.28
C GLU A 227 -32.01 -9.68 29.07
N ILE A 228 -32.39 -9.38 27.83
CA ILE A 228 -33.30 -8.29 27.44
C ILE A 228 -34.73 -8.81 27.22
N SER A 229 -35.01 -10.09 27.53
CA SER A 229 -36.34 -10.71 27.39
C SER A 229 -37.33 -10.34 28.52
N GLU A 230 -37.39 -9.07 28.89
CA GLU A 230 -38.57 -8.49 29.57
C GLU A 230 -38.89 -7.11 28.96
N GLY A 231 -39.65 -7.11 27.85
CA GLY A 231 -40.35 -5.94 27.31
C GLY A 231 -39.88 -5.43 25.95
N VAL A 232 -40.57 -4.39 25.48
CA VAL A 232 -40.54 -3.68 24.17
C VAL A 232 -39.13 -3.39 23.59
N ALA A 233 -38.06 -3.56 24.37
CA ALA A 233 -36.67 -3.39 23.98
C ALA A 233 -36.17 -4.44 22.95
N GLY A 234 -36.65 -5.68 22.99
CA GLY A 234 -36.16 -6.75 22.09
C GLY A 234 -36.48 -6.51 20.60
N GLU A 235 -37.73 -6.15 20.27
CA GLU A 235 -38.14 -5.85 18.88
C GLU A 235 -37.44 -4.61 18.30
N LEU A 236 -37.13 -3.62 19.15
CA LEU A 236 -36.38 -2.43 18.75
C LEU A 236 -34.92 -2.76 18.45
N TYR A 237 -34.31 -3.67 19.22
CA TYR A 237 -32.93 -4.12 19.03
C TYR A 237 -32.76 -4.93 17.75
N GLU A 238 -33.67 -5.87 17.48
CA GLU A 238 -33.64 -6.70 16.27
C GLU A 238 -33.85 -5.86 15.00
N LYS A 239 -34.73 -4.84 15.06
CA LYS A 239 -34.90 -3.86 13.97
C LYS A 239 -33.68 -2.96 13.77
N ALA A 240 -33.01 -2.54 14.84
CA ALA A 240 -31.80 -1.71 14.76
C ALA A 240 -30.64 -2.49 14.11
N ILE A 241 -30.43 -3.75 14.51
CA ILE A 241 -29.42 -4.63 13.90
C ILE A 241 -29.74 -4.91 12.43
N GLY A 242 -31.00 -5.23 12.11
CA GLY A 242 -31.44 -5.46 10.74
C GLY A 242 -31.25 -4.21 9.85
N PHE A 243 -31.50 -3.02 10.37
CA PHE A 243 -31.28 -1.76 9.66
C PHE A 243 -29.79 -1.48 9.41
N ALA A 244 -28.93 -1.70 10.41
CA ALA A 244 -27.48 -1.53 10.28
C ALA A 244 -26.88 -2.51 9.26
N LEU A 245 -27.32 -3.78 9.28
CA LEU A 245 -26.88 -4.79 8.31
C LEU A 245 -27.32 -4.43 6.87
N ASN A 246 -28.55 -3.96 6.69
CA ASN A 246 -29.04 -3.52 5.38
C ASN A 246 -28.26 -2.31 4.84
N GLN A 247 -27.90 -1.36 5.69
CA GLN A 247 -27.07 -0.22 5.27
C GLN A 247 -25.66 -0.64 4.86
N LEU A 248 -25.07 -1.62 5.57
CA LEU A 248 -23.76 -2.17 5.22
C LEU A 248 -23.80 -2.92 3.88
N ASP A 249 -24.86 -3.69 3.61
CA ASP A 249 -25.04 -4.39 2.34
C ASP A 249 -25.28 -3.43 1.17
N ALA A 250 -26.02 -2.34 1.38
CA ALA A 250 -26.21 -1.29 0.37
C ALA A 250 -24.88 -0.62 -0.01
N ARG A 251 -24.06 -0.21 0.99
CA ARG A 251 -22.73 0.36 0.76
C ARG A 251 -21.76 -0.62 0.11
N ARG A 252 -21.93 -1.93 0.35
CA ARG A 252 -21.16 -2.98 -0.32
C ARG A 252 -21.52 -3.05 -1.81
N GLN A 253 -22.81 -3.07 -2.14
CA GLN A 253 -23.27 -3.09 -3.53
C GLN A 253 -22.79 -1.87 -4.32
N GLU A 254 -22.82 -0.68 -3.74
CA GLU A 254 -22.33 0.54 -4.39
C GLU A 254 -20.84 0.47 -4.71
N ARG A 255 -20.04 -0.07 -3.78
CA ARG A 255 -18.59 -0.25 -3.98
C ARG A 255 -18.28 -1.29 -5.06
N ASP A 256 -18.98 -2.42 -5.05
CA ASP A 256 -18.82 -3.47 -6.05
C ASP A 256 -19.17 -2.93 -7.46
N GLN A 257 -20.26 -2.14 -7.59
CA GLN A 257 -20.61 -1.46 -8.83
C GLN A 257 -19.55 -0.47 -9.32
N GLN A 258 -18.92 0.29 -8.42
CA GLN A 258 -17.82 1.20 -8.79
C GLN A 258 -16.59 0.43 -9.29
N GLN A 259 -16.26 -0.69 -8.66
CA GLN A 259 -15.14 -1.54 -9.06
C GLN A 259 -15.35 -2.13 -10.47
N ASP A 260 -16.58 -2.56 -10.78
CA ASP A 260 -16.95 -3.09 -12.09
C ASP A 260 -16.86 -2.00 -13.18
N LEU A 261 -17.33 -0.78 -12.89
CA LEU A 261 -17.24 0.38 -13.78
C LEU A 261 -15.78 0.75 -14.13
N VAL A 262 -14.89 0.75 -13.14
CA VAL A 262 -13.46 1.03 -13.36
C VAL A 262 -12.81 -0.05 -14.22
N THR A 263 -13.17 -1.30 -14.00
CA THR A 263 -12.65 -2.44 -14.78
C THR A 263 -13.10 -2.34 -16.25
N ALA A 264 -14.39 -2.10 -16.48
CA ALA A 264 -14.94 -1.92 -17.83
C ALA A 264 -14.29 -0.74 -18.58
N TYR A 265 -14.00 0.36 -17.88
CA TYR A 265 -13.29 1.50 -18.46
C TYR A 265 -11.86 1.16 -18.90
N GLN A 266 -11.13 0.38 -18.10
CA GLN A 266 -9.77 -0.06 -18.43
C GLN A 266 -9.73 -1.01 -19.63
N GLU A 267 -10.68 -1.94 -19.72
CA GLU A 267 -10.82 -2.85 -20.87
C GLU A 267 -11.10 -2.08 -22.16
N THR A 268 -12.02 -1.10 -22.10
CA THR A 268 -12.37 -0.25 -23.25
C THR A 268 -11.16 0.59 -23.73
N LEU A 269 -10.35 1.10 -22.79
CA LEU A 269 -9.11 1.82 -23.11
C LEU A 269 -8.04 0.94 -23.77
N GLN A 270 -7.95 -0.33 -23.38
CA GLN A 270 -7.05 -1.29 -24.02
C GLN A 270 -7.50 -1.62 -25.44
N GLU A 271 -8.80 -1.84 -25.67
CA GLU A 271 -9.35 -2.05 -27.01
C GLU A 271 -9.07 -0.85 -27.92
N LEU A 272 -9.31 0.38 -27.45
CA LEU A 272 -9.05 1.59 -28.24
C LEU A 272 -7.58 1.70 -28.70
N LYS A 273 -6.63 1.40 -27.80
CA LYS A 273 -5.20 1.44 -28.13
C LYS A 273 -4.82 0.38 -29.16
N ALA A 274 -5.36 -0.83 -29.04
CA ALA A 274 -5.12 -1.89 -30.02
C ALA A 274 -5.64 -1.49 -31.41
N THR A 275 -6.83 -0.87 -31.47
CA THR A 275 -7.42 -0.42 -32.74
C THR A 275 -6.69 0.80 -33.33
N ASP A 276 -6.19 1.74 -32.51
CA ASP A 276 -5.34 2.84 -32.98
C ASP A 276 -4.01 2.33 -33.58
N ASP A 277 -3.41 1.31 -32.97
CA ASP A 277 -2.22 0.64 -33.50
C ASP A 277 -2.49 -0.05 -34.85
N GLU A 278 -3.66 -0.69 -35.00
CA GLU A 278 -4.09 -1.29 -36.27
C GLU A 278 -4.32 -0.22 -37.35
N ARG A 279 -4.95 0.90 -37.01
CA ARG A 279 -5.10 2.05 -37.92
C ARG A 279 -3.76 2.62 -38.37
N ALA A 280 -2.79 2.72 -37.47
CA ALA A 280 -1.44 3.18 -37.81
C ALA A 280 -0.77 2.24 -38.83
N ARG A 281 -0.93 0.91 -38.64
CA ARG A 281 -0.44 -0.10 -39.61
C ARG A 281 -1.15 -0.01 -40.95
N ALA A 282 -2.48 0.17 -40.97
CA ALA A 282 -3.25 0.31 -42.21
C ALA A 282 -2.86 1.58 -42.98
N THR A 283 -2.60 2.69 -42.27
CA THR A 283 -2.14 3.95 -42.88
C THR A 283 -0.74 3.77 -43.50
N ASP A 284 0.17 3.09 -42.80
CA ASP A 284 1.51 2.77 -43.34
C ASP A 284 1.43 1.85 -44.58
N ALA A 285 0.56 0.85 -44.55
CA ALA A 285 0.30 -0.03 -45.69
C ALA A 285 -0.25 0.74 -46.91
N SER A 286 -1.22 1.62 -46.70
CA SER A 286 -1.78 2.48 -47.76
C SER A 286 -0.71 3.39 -48.38
N ASN A 287 0.14 4.02 -47.56
CA ASN A 287 1.25 4.84 -48.06
C ASN A 287 2.27 4.03 -48.89
N ARG A 288 2.55 2.79 -48.50
CA ARG A 288 3.41 1.88 -49.27
C ARG A 288 2.77 1.49 -50.60
N TRP A 289 1.45 1.29 -50.63
CA TRP A 289 0.71 1.01 -51.85
C TRP A 289 0.80 2.18 -52.84
N THR A 290 0.55 3.41 -52.39
CA THR A 290 0.66 4.61 -53.25
C THR A 290 2.06 4.73 -53.84
N LYS A 291 3.09 4.49 -53.03
CA LYS A 291 4.48 4.52 -53.52
C LYS A 291 4.79 3.41 -54.51
N ALA A 292 4.24 2.22 -54.29
CA ALA A 292 4.42 1.08 -55.20
C ALA A 292 3.72 1.28 -56.54
N THR A 293 2.51 1.87 -56.55
CA THR A 293 1.78 2.20 -57.79
C THR A 293 2.45 3.32 -58.56
N GLU A 294 2.97 4.35 -57.89
CA GLU A 294 3.81 5.38 -58.52
C GLU A 294 5.08 4.78 -59.16
N THR A 295 5.74 3.84 -58.48
CA THR A 295 6.93 3.16 -59.00
C THR A 295 6.61 2.27 -60.20
N LEU A 296 5.44 1.60 -60.18
CA LEU A 296 5.00 0.77 -61.30
C LEU A 296 4.73 1.62 -62.55
N ALA A 297 4.04 2.75 -62.39
CA ALA A 297 3.77 3.66 -63.50
C ALA A 297 5.07 4.19 -64.14
N GLN A 298 6.10 4.48 -63.33
CA GLN A 298 7.43 4.87 -63.83
C GLN A 298 8.09 3.75 -64.65
N LEU A 299 8.04 2.51 -64.18
CA LEU A 299 8.62 1.37 -64.88
C LEU A 299 7.87 1.04 -66.18
N GLU A 300 6.54 1.21 -66.21
CA GLU A 300 5.73 1.07 -67.43
C GLU A 300 6.12 2.13 -68.48
N GLU A 301 6.31 3.39 -68.06
CA GLU A 301 6.78 4.47 -68.94
C GLU A 301 8.21 4.22 -69.47
N GLU A 302 9.13 3.76 -68.60
CA GLU A 302 10.49 3.37 -69.00
C GLU A 302 10.49 2.16 -69.97
N SER A 303 9.54 1.23 -69.80
CA SER A 303 9.36 0.08 -70.71
C SER A 303 8.91 0.52 -72.10
N GLU A 304 7.98 1.47 -72.22
CA GLU A 304 7.55 2.01 -73.51
C GLU A 304 8.71 2.72 -74.24
N GLN A 305 9.53 3.49 -73.51
CA GLN A 305 10.74 4.13 -74.05
C GLN A 305 11.76 3.08 -74.50
N HIS A 306 11.97 2.04 -73.69
CA HIS A 306 12.87 0.94 -74.05
C HIS A 306 12.41 0.20 -75.32
N GLU A 307 11.11 -0.06 -75.47
CA GLU A 307 10.57 -0.70 -76.68
C GLU A 307 10.74 0.18 -77.93
N ALA A 308 10.60 1.50 -77.79
CA ALA A 308 10.86 2.46 -78.86
C ALA A 308 12.34 2.50 -79.26
N ASP A 309 13.25 2.50 -78.28
CA ASP A 309 14.70 2.46 -78.50
C ASP A 309 15.13 1.17 -79.20
N VAL A 310 14.55 0.03 -78.81
CA VAL A 310 14.78 -1.27 -79.48
C VAL A 310 14.35 -1.20 -80.95
N LYS A 311 13.16 -0.67 -81.25
CA LYS A 311 12.69 -0.48 -82.64
C LYS A 311 13.58 0.46 -83.45
N GLN A 312 14.06 1.55 -82.85
CA GLN A 312 15.04 2.44 -83.51
C GLN A 312 16.34 1.71 -83.84
N LEU A 313 16.81 0.87 -82.92
CA LEU A 313 18.05 0.10 -83.08
C LEU A 313 17.89 -0.98 -84.16
N GLU A 314 16.71 -1.60 -84.27
CA GLU A 314 16.35 -2.49 -85.38
C GLU A 314 16.36 -1.76 -86.73
N HIS A 315 15.68 -0.61 -86.84
CA HIS A 315 15.69 0.20 -88.06
C HIS A 315 17.11 0.68 -88.43
N ALA A 316 17.93 1.05 -87.45
CA ALA A 316 19.32 1.43 -87.67
C ALA A 316 20.15 0.25 -88.22
N ARG A 317 19.93 -0.97 -87.72
CA ARG A 317 20.57 -2.20 -88.23
C ARG A 317 20.10 -2.56 -89.63
N GLU A 318 18.81 -2.39 -89.95
CA GLU A 318 18.28 -2.58 -91.30
C GLU A 318 18.88 -1.57 -92.28
N ALA A 319 18.93 -0.30 -91.91
CA ALA A 319 19.58 0.74 -92.71
C ALA A 319 21.06 0.45 -92.94
N GLN A 320 21.76 -0.10 -91.94
CA GLN A 320 23.16 -0.51 -92.05
C GLN A 320 23.37 -1.64 -93.06
N LYS A 321 22.44 -2.58 -93.20
CA LYS A 321 22.50 -3.67 -94.20
C LYS A 321 22.45 -3.14 -95.65
N VAL A 322 21.71 -2.06 -95.90
CA VAL A 322 21.54 -1.47 -97.25
C VAL A 322 22.57 -0.38 -97.53
N ALA A 323 23.25 0.14 -96.50
CA ALA A 323 24.26 1.20 -96.64
C ALA A 323 25.46 0.78 -97.50
N SER A 324 25.89 -0.49 -97.42
CA SER A 324 26.96 -1.03 -98.27
C SER A 324 26.55 -1.07 -99.75
N ASP A 325 25.28 -1.40 -100.02
CA ASP A 325 24.74 -1.56 -101.37
C ASP A 325 24.51 -0.21 -102.04
N VAL A 326 24.02 0.79 -101.29
CA VAL A 326 23.90 2.17 -101.77
C VAL A 326 25.28 2.79 -102.03
N ALA A 327 26.26 2.51 -101.16
CA ALA A 327 27.64 2.94 -101.39
C ALA A 327 28.29 2.22 -102.58
N ALA A 328 27.88 0.99 -102.90
CA ALA A 328 28.30 0.25 -104.08
C ALA A 328 27.63 0.80 -105.36
N ASP A 329 26.32 1.08 -105.35
CA ASP A 329 25.59 1.71 -106.46
C ASP A 329 26.13 3.10 -106.79
N LYS A 330 26.43 3.91 -105.77
CA LYS A 330 27.01 5.25 -105.96
C LYS A 330 28.42 5.17 -106.59
N ARG A 331 29.24 4.21 -106.16
CA ARG A 331 30.55 3.91 -106.77
C ARG A 331 30.41 3.40 -108.20
N ALA A 332 29.44 2.53 -108.46
CA ALA A 332 29.15 2.01 -109.80
C ALA A 332 28.70 3.12 -110.75
N LYS A 333 27.82 4.04 -110.31
CA LYS A 333 27.37 5.20 -111.09
C LYS A 333 28.50 6.21 -111.36
N GLN A 334 29.40 6.43 -110.38
CA GLN A 334 30.60 7.23 -110.61
C GLN A 334 31.51 6.58 -111.63
N ALA A 335 31.81 5.28 -111.50
CA ALA A 335 32.60 4.54 -112.48
C ALA A 335 31.96 4.55 -113.89
N LEU A 336 30.62 4.52 -113.97
CA LEU A 336 29.89 4.64 -115.23
C LEU A 336 30.01 6.03 -115.86
N ASN A 337 29.97 7.10 -115.06
CA ASN A 337 30.18 8.47 -115.53
C ASN A 337 31.64 8.70 -115.95
N ASP A 338 32.60 8.16 -115.20
CA ASP A 338 34.02 8.23 -115.52
C ASP A 338 34.30 7.48 -116.83
N ALA A 339 33.75 6.26 -116.99
CA ALA A 339 33.83 5.49 -118.24
C ALA A 339 33.10 6.18 -119.40
N ALA A 340 31.97 6.87 -119.17
CA ALA A 340 31.30 7.66 -120.20
C ALA A 340 32.15 8.88 -120.63
N GLY A 341 32.91 9.47 -119.70
CA GLY A 341 33.93 10.48 -119.99
C GLY A 341 35.08 9.93 -120.83
N GLU A 342 35.60 8.77 -120.47
CA GLU A 342 36.66 8.08 -121.24
C GLU A 342 36.19 7.65 -122.63
N VAL A 343 34.93 7.22 -122.79
CA VAL A 343 34.32 6.90 -124.09
C VAL A 343 34.13 8.15 -124.94
N ALA A 344 33.77 9.29 -124.36
CA ALA A 344 33.68 10.57 -125.08
C ALA A 344 35.07 11.07 -125.53
N GLU A 345 36.11 10.88 -124.71
CA GLU A 345 37.50 11.19 -125.06
C GLU A 345 38.06 10.23 -126.12
N ALA A 346 37.73 8.93 -126.04
CA ALA A 346 38.12 7.92 -127.04
C ALA A 346 37.38 8.09 -128.38
N GLN A 347 36.12 8.55 -128.36
CA GLN A 347 35.34 8.90 -129.57
C GLN A 347 35.86 10.17 -130.28
N GLY A 348 36.54 11.06 -129.56
CA GLY A 348 37.27 12.19 -130.15
C GLY A 348 38.59 11.81 -130.83
N ALA A 349 39.19 10.67 -130.46
CA ALA A 349 40.54 10.27 -130.87
C ALA A 349 40.60 9.18 -131.97
N LEU A 350 39.48 8.54 -132.35
CA LEU A 350 39.48 7.45 -133.34
C LEU A 350 38.48 7.66 -134.50
N ARG A 351 38.80 8.61 -135.38
CA ARG A 351 38.30 8.65 -136.77
C ARG A 351 39.35 8.00 -137.68
N LEU A 352 39.53 6.68 -137.65
CA LEU A 352 40.34 5.87 -138.59
C LEU A 352 40.12 4.35 -138.36
N GLY A 353 39.58 3.64 -139.37
CA GLY A 353 39.79 2.19 -139.59
C GLY A 353 38.76 1.19 -138.98
N PRO A 354 38.12 0.30 -139.76
CA PRO A 354 37.15 -0.72 -139.31
C PRO A 354 37.79 -2.11 -139.06
N GLU A 355 37.23 -2.94 -138.15
CA GLU A 355 36.99 -4.40 -138.28
C GLU A 355 36.75 -5.15 -136.93
N LEU A 356 35.67 -5.96 -136.91
CA LEU A 356 35.48 -7.33 -136.40
C LEU A 356 35.80 -7.75 -134.93
N ALA A 357 34.71 -8.17 -134.26
CA ALA A 357 34.44 -9.51 -133.68
C ALA A 357 34.96 -9.95 -132.28
N ASP A 358 33.97 -10.31 -131.44
CA ASP A 358 33.80 -11.56 -130.68
C ASP A 358 34.54 -11.89 -129.37
N THR A 359 33.70 -12.08 -128.34
CA THR A 359 33.61 -13.23 -127.39
C THR A 359 34.25 -13.22 -126.00
N ALA A 360 33.44 -13.79 -125.07
CA ALA A 360 33.77 -14.61 -123.89
C ALA A 360 33.99 -13.88 -122.54
N LYS A 361 33.61 -14.37 -121.36
CA LYS A 361 32.71 -15.43 -120.79
C LYS A 361 33.02 -15.48 -119.27
N ALA A 362 32.05 -15.95 -118.46
CA ALA A 362 32.18 -16.63 -117.15
C ALA A 362 32.76 -15.80 -115.97
N SER A 363 32.46 -16.00 -114.68
CA SER A 363 32.21 -17.22 -113.87
C SER A 363 31.71 -16.78 -112.46
N ASP A 364 30.62 -17.34 -111.95
CA ASP A 364 30.49 -18.38 -110.88
C ASP A 364 30.65 -17.92 -109.41
N PHE A 365 29.52 -18.00 -108.66
CA PHE A 365 29.19 -18.61 -107.33
C PHE A 365 30.25 -18.65 -106.18
N PRO A 366 29.88 -18.77 -104.86
CA PRO A 366 28.74 -19.57 -104.32
C PRO A 366 28.04 -19.11 -103.00
N ASP A 367 26.95 -19.83 -102.68
CA ASP A 367 26.19 -19.92 -101.42
C ASP A 367 27.00 -20.47 -100.22
N ALA A 368 26.56 -20.13 -98.99
CA ALA A 368 26.47 -21.08 -97.84
C ALA A 368 25.70 -20.51 -96.62
N ASP A 369 24.66 -21.25 -96.21
CA ASP A 369 24.11 -21.57 -94.87
C ASP A 369 24.24 -20.61 -93.67
N LEU A 370 23.12 -20.46 -92.91
CA LEU A 370 23.14 -20.35 -91.43
C LEU A 370 21.75 -20.55 -90.79
N VAL A 371 21.42 -21.82 -90.53
CA VAL A 371 20.44 -22.27 -89.53
C VAL A 371 21.19 -22.42 -88.20
N SER A 372 21.05 -21.50 -87.24
CA SER A 372 21.39 -21.75 -85.80
C SER A 372 21.07 -20.65 -84.76
N VAL A 373 20.26 -19.62 -85.03
CA VAL A 373 20.06 -18.52 -84.02
C VAL A 373 18.62 -18.39 -83.49
N VAL A 374 17.72 -19.33 -83.82
CA VAL A 374 16.30 -19.21 -83.44
C VAL A 374 15.97 -19.77 -82.05
N ASP A 375 16.89 -20.49 -81.40
CA ASP A 375 16.58 -21.19 -80.13
C ASP A 375 16.88 -20.38 -78.85
N ALA A 376 17.46 -19.18 -78.96
CA ALA A 376 17.90 -18.38 -77.81
C ALA A 376 16.95 -17.25 -77.38
N VAL A 377 15.87 -16.99 -78.12
CA VAL A 377 14.99 -15.81 -77.90
C VAL A 377 13.63 -16.17 -77.27
N LEU A 378 13.33 -17.47 -77.08
CA LEU A 378 12.04 -17.93 -76.56
C LEU A 378 12.05 -18.28 -75.05
N HIS A 379 13.12 -17.98 -74.31
CA HIS A 379 13.24 -18.33 -72.88
C HIS A 379 13.23 -17.14 -71.89
N ASP A 380 13.12 -15.89 -72.36
CA ASP A 380 13.18 -14.71 -71.47
C ASP A 380 11.81 -14.03 -71.24
N SER A 381 10.78 -14.35 -72.03
CA SER A 381 9.46 -13.70 -71.93
C SER A 381 8.51 -14.31 -70.88
N HIS A 382 8.88 -15.43 -70.24
CA HIS A 382 8.06 -16.09 -69.20
C HIS A 382 8.47 -15.76 -67.76
N ALA A 383 9.65 -15.15 -67.55
CA ALA A 383 10.12 -14.80 -66.20
C ALA A 383 9.43 -13.55 -65.61
N ASP A 384 8.97 -12.62 -66.45
CA ASP A 384 8.41 -11.34 -65.96
C ASP A 384 6.89 -11.33 -65.77
N HIS A 385 6.13 -12.23 -66.41
CA HIS A 385 4.68 -12.35 -66.13
C HIS A 385 4.39 -12.97 -64.75
N SER A 386 5.25 -13.88 -64.26
CA SER A 386 5.07 -14.49 -62.93
C SER A 386 5.22 -13.51 -61.77
N LYS A 387 6.03 -12.46 -61.93
CA LYS A 387 6.21 -11.39 -60.94
C LYS A 387 5.01 -10.45 -60.88
N ILE A 388 4.29 -10.28 -61.99
CA ILE A 388 3.08 -9.45 -62.07
C ILE A 388 1.91 -10.15 -61.37
N ASP A 389 1.77 -11.46 -61.57
CA ASP A 389 0.73 -12.27 -60.91
C ASP A 389 0.95 -12.37 -59.38
N GLU A 390 2.19 -12.58 -58.90
CA GLU A 390 2.50 -12.54 -57.46
C GLU A 390 2.20 -11.16 -56.84
N ARG A 391 2.44 -10.08 -57.59
CA ARG A 391 2.17 -8.72 -57.12
C ARG A 391 0.66 -8.43 -57.04
N LEU A 392 -0.12 -8.95 -57.97
CA LEU A 392 -1.58 -8.85 -58.02
C LEU A 392 -2.25 -9.60 -56.85
N ASP A 393 -1.70 -10.73 -56.45
CA ASP A 393 -2.17 -11.49 -55.27
C ASP A 393 -1.85 -10.75 -53.96
N ASP A 394 -0.66 -10.14 -53.85
CA ASP A 394 -0.29 -9.27 -52.72
C ASP A 394 -1.19 -8.04 -52.64
N LEU A 395 -1.50 -7.40 -53.77
CA LEU A 395 -2.42 -6.26 -53.88
C LEU A 395 -3.85 -6.61 -53.44
N THR A 396 -4.31 -7.82 -53.77
CA THR A 396 -5.65 -8.31 -53.40
C THR A 396 -5.74 -8.62 -51.89
N ARG A 397 -4.66 -9.18 -51.31
CA ARG A 397 -4.54 -9.39 -49.85
C ARG A 397 -4.45 -8.08 -49.07
N GLU A 398 -3.83 -7.06 -49.63
CA GLU A 398 -3.77 -5.73 -49.02
C GLU A 398 -5.13 -5.00 -49.12
N HIS A 399 -5.86 -5.13 -50.24
CA HIS A 399 -7.22 -4.56 -50.37
C HIS A 399 -8.20 -5.15 -49.34
N THR A 400 -8.19 -6.47 -49.15
CA THR A 400 -9.05 -7.13 -48.14
C THR A 400 -8.70 -6.74 -46.71
N ARG A 401 -7.44 -6.36 -46.41
CA ARG A 401 -7.05 -5.79 -45.12
C ARG A 401 -7.59 -4.37 -44.92
N ILE A 402 -7.70 -3.59 -45.99
CA ILE A 402 -8.24 -2.23 -45.96
C ILE A 402 -9.76 -2.26 -45.70
N GLU A 403 -10.50 -3.17 -46.35
CA GLU A 403 -11.94 -3.34 -46.10
C GLU A 403 -12.23 -3.74 -44.64
N ALA A 404 -11.37 -4.56 -44.02
CA ALA A 404 -11.46 -4.86 -42.59
C ALA A 404 -11.16 -3.62 -41.72
N ALA A 405 -10.15 -2.83 -42.08
CA ALA A 405 -9.80 -1.60 -41.38
C ALA A 405 -10.88 -0.51 -41.45
N GLU A 406 -11.70 -0.48 -42.52
CA GLU A 406 -12.85 0.43 -42.62
C GLU A 406 -13.94 0.10 -41.59
N GLN A 407 -14.21 -1.19 -41.33
CA GLN A 407 -15.16 -1.60 -40.28
C GLN A 407 -14.64 -1.25 -38.86
N ASP A 408 -13.33 -1.30 -38.65
CA ASP A 408 -12.71 -0.91 -37.39
C ASP A 408 -12.79 0.61 -37.14
N VAL A 409 -12.80 1.42 -38.21
CA VAL A 409 -13.00 2.88 -38.10
C VAL A 409 -14.42 3.22 -37.63
N GLU A 410 -15.44 2.51 -38.10
CA GLU A 410 -16.83 2.70 -37.63
C GLU A 410 -16.98 2.27 -36.16
N ARG A 411 -16.32 1.17 -35.77
CA ARG A 411 -16.26 0.73 -34.36
C ARG A 411 -15.55 1.77 -33.47
N LEU A 412 -14.50 2.43 -33.96
CA LEU A 412 -13.80 3.50 -33.23
C LEU A 412 -14.70 4.71 -32.93
N GLU A 413 -15.59 5.10 -33.83
CA GLU A 413 -16.51 6.21 -33.59
C GLU A 413 -17.48 5.88 -32.45
N THR A 414 -18.05 4.66 -32.45
CA THR A 414 -18.94 4.22 -31.36
C THR A 414 -18.22 4.08 -30.01
N LEU A 415 -16.96 3.65 -30.01
CA LEU A 415 -16.13 3.57 -28.80
C LEU A 415 -15.76 4.95 -28.27
N ARG A 416 -15.49 5.92 -29.14
CA ARG A 416 -15.23 7.32 -28.76
C ARG A 416 -16.45 7.96 -28.11
N GLU A 417 -17.64 7.73 -28.65
CA GLU A 417 -18.89 8.24 -28.04
C GLU A 417 -19.12 7.66 -26.63
N LYS A 418 -18.91 6.34 -26.45
CA LYS A 418 -18.96 5.69 -25.13
C LYS A 418 -17.90 6.24 -24.17
N LEU A 419 -16.70 6.54 -24.66
CA LEU A 419 -15.63 7.13 -23.85
C LEU A 419 -16.00 8.53 -23.38
N THR A 420 -16.57 9.35 -24.26
CA THR A 420 -17.04 10.68 -23.87
C THR A 420 -18.18 10.64 -22.86
N SER A 421 -19.13 9.70 -22.98
CA SER A 421 -20.20 9.56 -21.98
C SER A 421 -19.67 9.08 -20.62
N LEU A 422 -18.75 8.11 -20.61
CA LEU A 422 -18.12 7.61 -19.39
C LEU A 422 -17.24 8.67 -18.72
N ASP A 423 -16.53 9.51 -19.49
CA ASP A 423 -15.72 10.61 -18.96
C ASP A 423 -16.62 11.67 -18.29
N GLN A 424 -17.80 11.92 -18.86
CA GLN A 424 -18.80 12.83 -18.32
C GLN A 424 -19.44 12.27 -17.02
N GLU A 425 -19.73 10.97 -16.98
CA GLU A 425 -20.19 10.28 -15.77
C GLU A 425 -19.11 10.24 -14.67
N GLN A 426 -17.85 10.03 -15.03
CA GLN A 426 -16.73 10.08 -14.08
C GLN A 426 -16.54 11.49 -13.50
N SER A 427 -16.60 12.51 -14.36
CA SER A 427 -16.52 13.92 -13.97
C SER A 427 -17.61 14.31 -12.97
N THR A 428 -18.86 13.96 -13.27
CA THR A 428 -20.00 14.23 -12.38
C THR A 428 -19.89 13.47 -11.06
N THR A 429 -19.43 12.23 -11.08
CA THR A 429 -19.18 11.42 -9.88
C THR A 429 -18.05 11.98 -9.04
N LYS A 430 -16.93 12.41 -9.65
CA LYS A 430 -15.82 13.09 -8.95
C LYS A 430 -16.29 14.38 -8.27
N SER A 431 -17.14 15.16 -8.94
CA SER A 431 -17.70 16.38 -8.34
C SER A 431 -18.62 16.09 -7.15
N LYS A 432 -19.40 15.00 -7.19
CA LYS A 432 -20.23 14.56 -6.05
C LYS A 432 -19.35 14.10 -4.89
N ILE A 433 -18.33 13.28 -5.16
CA ILE A 433 -17.36 12.84 -4.14
C ILE A 433 -16.67 14.04 -3.49
N ALA A 434 -16.20 15.02 -4.26
CA ALA A 434 -15.57 16.22 -3.71
C ALA A 434 -16.56 17.08 -2.87
N GLN A 435 -17.85 17.09 -3.24
CA GLN A 435 -18.88 17.73 -2.41
C GLN A 435 -19.12 16.96 -1.12
N ASP A 436 -19.20 15.63 -1.19
CA ASP A 436 -19.38 14.74 -0.05
C ASP A 436 -18.19 14.78 0.91
N GLU A 437 -16.95 14.82 0.40
CA GLU A 437 -15.73 15.00 1.18
C GLU A 437 -15.72 16.35 1.90
N ASN A 438 -16.13 17.43 1.23
CA ASN A 438 -16.20 18.76 1.83
C ASN A 438 -17.32 18.87 2.88
N THR A 439 -18.47 18.21 2.70
CA THR A 439 -19.48 18.11 3.76
C THR A 439 -18.96 17.28 4.93
N LEU A 440 -18.28 16.15 4.68
CA LEU A 440 -17.68 15.31 5.72
C LEU A 440 -16.62 16.08 6.53
N GLU A 441 -15.79 16.89 5.86
CA GLU A 441 -14.77 17.73 6.50
C GLU A 441 -15.41 18.84 7.37
N LYS A 442 -16.59 19.35 7.00
CA LYS A 442 -17.37 20.28 7.84
C LYS A 442 -18.02 19.61 9.06
N PHE A 443 -18.40 18.34 8.96
CA PHE A 443 -18.98 17.58 10.07
C PHE A 443 -17.93 17.05 11.05
N LYS A 444 -16.68 16.86 10.61
CA LYS A 444 -15.57 16.38 11.44
C LYS A 444 -15.35 17.18 12.73
N PRO A 445 -15.26 18.53 12.73
CA PRO A 445 -15.12 19.29 13.97
C PRO A 445 -16.38 19.23 14.84
N ALA A 446 -17.56 19.04 14.26
CA ALA A 446 -18.79 18.85 15.05
C ALA A 446 -18.77 17.49 15.76
N ALA A 447 -18.35 16.42 15.08
CA ALA A 447 -18.15 15.09 15.68
C ALA A 447 -17.09 15.12 16.79
N GLU A 448 -15.93 15.74 16.56
CA GLU A 448 -14.87 15.91 17.57
C GLU A 448 -15.35 16.71 18.79
N ASN A 449 -16.18 17.74 18.59
CA ASN A 449 -16.77 18.50 19.69
C ASN A 449 -17.80 17.67 20.48
N ILE A 450 -18.60 16.84 19.81
CA ILE A 450 -19.56 15.94 20.47
C ILE A 450 -18.82 14.85 21.24
N GLU A 451 -17.78 14.23 20.67
CA GLU A 451 -16.92 13.27 21.36
C GLU A 451 -16.25 13.89 22.60
N ARG A 452 -15.75 15.13 22.50
CA ARG A 452 -15.21 15.85 23.67
C ARG A 452 -16.28 16.08 24.73
N ALA A 453 -17.49 16.50 24.34
CA ALA A 453 -18.60 16.71 25.27
C ALA A 453 -19.03 15.38 25.95
N ILE A 454 -19.10 14.27 25.20
CA ILE A 454 -19.34 12.93 25.75
C ILE A 454 -18.26 12.59 26.78
N THR A 455 -16.98 12.80 26.43
CA THR A 455 -15.86 12.50 27.33
C THR A 455 -15.92 13.32 28.63
N GLU A 456 -16.31 14.60 28.56
CA GLU A 456 -16.49 15.44 29.75
C GLU A 456 -17.67 14.97 30.62
N LEU A 457 -18.79 14.59 30.01
CA LEU A 457 -19.96 14.04 30.70
C LEU A 457 -19.67 12.66 31.32
N GLU A 458 -18.89 11.82 30.65
CA GLU A 458 -18.45 10.51 31.19
C GLU A 458 -17.56 10.67 32.41
N LYS A 459 -16.62 11.62 32.41
CA LYS A 459 -15.80 11.92 33.59
C LYS A 459 -16.66 12.32 34.80
N LEU A 460 -17.68 13.16 34.59
CA LEU A 460 -18.64 13.52 35.63
C LEU A 460 -19.45 12.29 36.09
N GLY A 461 -19.82 11.40 35.16
CA GLY A 461 -20.49 10.14 35.47
C GLY A 461 -19.61 9.16 36.27
N ASP A 462 -18.31 9.10 36.00
CA ASP A 462 -17.36 8.24 36.71
C ASP A 462 -17.20 8.61 38.20
N GLU A 463 -17.51 9.86 38.56
CA GLU A 463 -17.53 10.33 39.95
C GLU A 463 -18.78 9.88 40.72
N LEU A 464 -19.85 9.44 40.02
CA LEU A 464 -21.13 9.06 40.61
C LEU A 464 -21.01 8.00 41.74
N PRO A 465 -20.24 6.90 41.60
CA PRO A 465 -20.13 5.91 42.67
C PRO A 465 -19.49 6.47 43.94
N ALA A 466 -18.52 7.37 43.80
CA ALA A 466 -17.86 8.03 44.92
C ALA A 466 -18.80 9.02 45.62
N LEU A 467 -19.56 9.79 44.84
CA LEU A 467 -20.59 10.71 45.35
C LEU A 467 -21.71 9.96 46.07
N GLN A 468 -22.22 8.86 45.50
CA GLN A 468 -23.24 8.01 46.13
C GLN A 468 -22.73 7.38 47.44
N LYS A 469 -21.47 6.99 47.50
CA LYS A 469 -20.86 6.51 48.75
C LYS A 469 -20.86 7.61 49.81
N THR A 470 -20.47 8.82 49.43
CA THR A 470 -20.43 9.99 50.32
C THR A 470 -21.83 10.37 50.80
N GLU A 471 -22.81 10.35 49.91
CA GLU A 471 -24.24 10.56 50.23
C GLU A 471 -24.73 9.54 51.26
N ASN A 472 -24.43 8.25 51.06
CA ASN A 472 -24.82 7.19 51.99
C ASN A 472 -24.18 7.35 53.38
N GLU A 473 -22.90 7.73 53.43
CA GLU A 473 -22.19 8.02 54.68
C GLU A 473 -22.81 9.24 55.41
N LEU A 474 -23.07 10.33 54.69
CA LEU A 474 -23.72 11.52 55.24
C LEU A 474 -25.14 11.25 55.70
N ASN A 475 -25.91 10.43 54.98
CA ASN A 475 -27.26 10.05 55.36
C ASN A 475 -27.27 9.23 56.67
N SER A 476 -26.32 8.30 56.83
CA SER A 476 -26.14 7.55 58.09
C SER A 476 -25.77 8.46 59.26
N ARG A 477 -24.87 9.43 59.01
CA ARG A 477 -24.50 10.45 60.02
C ARG A 477 -25.68 11.35 60.39
N HIS A 478 -26.50 11.74 59.41
CA HIS A 478 -27.69 12.57 59.61
C HIS A 478 -28.73 11.84 60.47
N GLN A 479 -29.03 10.57 60.17
CA GLN A 479 -29.92 9.75 61.00
C GLN A 479 -29.42 9.65 62.44
N THR A 480 -28.11 9.43 62.62
CA THR A 480 -27.49 9.38 63.95
C THR A 480 -27.61 10.72 64.69
N ALA A 481 -27.47 11.85 63.98
CA ALA A 481 -27.63 13.19 64.54
C ALA A 481 -29.09 13.48 64.95
N GLN A 482 -30.06 13.05 64.15
CA GLN A 482 -31.49 13.14 64.49
C GLN A 482 -31.84 12.30 65.71
N GLU A 483 -31.34 11.07 65.81
CA GLU A 483 -31.51 10.23 67.00
C GLU A 483 -30.91 10.90 68.24
N ARG A 484 -29.72 11.49 68.12
CA ARG A 484 -29.11 12.27 69.21
C ARG A 484 -30.04 13.40 69.67
N ASP A 485 -30.58 14.17 68.74
CA ASP A 485 -31.42 15.33 69.07
C ASP A 485 -32.71 14.89 69.79
N GLN A 486 -33.28 13.74 69.40
CA GLN A 486 -34.38 13.11 70.14
C GLN A 486 -33.96 12.75 71.57
N LYS A 487 -32.76 12.18 71.76
CA LYS A 487 -32.23 11.85 73.10
C LYS A 487 -31.92 13.09 73.94
N ILE A 488 -31.50 14.20 73.35
CA ILE A 488 -31.33 15.48 74.05
C ILE A 488 -32.69 16.00 74.56
N GLN A 489 -33.76 15.85 73.77
CA GLN A 489 -35.12 16.18 74.22
C GLN A 489 -35.57 15.27 75.38
N GLU A 490 -35.29 13.97 75.32
CA GLU A 490 -35.54 13.03 76.41
C GLU A 490 -34.75 13.40 77.68
N LEU A 491 -33.48 13.78 77.55
CA LEU A 491 -32.64 14.24 78.66
C LEU A 491 -33.20 15.50 79.32
N THR A 492 -33.72 16.43 78.52
CA THR A 492 -34.38 17.64 79.02
C THR A 492 -35.63 17.29 79.84
N ARG A 493 -36.43 16.32 79.40
CA ARG A 493 -37.60 15.83 80.15
C ARG A 493 -37.18 15.11 81.43
N ALA A 494 -36.17 14.23 81.38
CA ALA A 494 -35.64 13.54 82.55
C ALA A 494 -35.09 14.53 83.60
N SER A 495 -34.44 15.61 83.16
CA SER A 495 -33.92 16.66 84.06
C SER A 495 -35.05 17.42 84.78
N LYS A 496 -36.18 17.66 84.09
CA LYS A 496 -37.39 18.22 84.71
C LYS A 496 -38.02 17.23 85.70
N GLU A 497 -38.08 15.95 85.35
CA GLU A 497 -38.58 14.89 86.23
C GLU A 497 -37.75 14.80 87.52
N ILE A 498 -36.42 14.82 87.44
CA ILE A 498 -35.54 14.87 88.63
C ILE A 498 -35.88 16.05 89.54
N SER A 499 -36.12 17.23 88.95
CA SER A 499 -36.48 18.42 89.73
C SER A 499 -37.82 18.25 90.46
N LEU A 500 -38.79 17.56 89.84
CA LEU A 500 -40.06 17.20 90.46
C LEU A 500 -39.88 16.17 91.57
N ARG A 501 -39.20 15.04 91.29
CA ARG A 501 -38.94 13.97 92.28
C ARG A 501 -38.16 14.48 93.49
N LYS A 502 -37.22 15.40 93.27
CA LYS A 502 -36.48 16.04 94.37
C LYS A 502 -37.38 16.90 95.25
N ARG A 503 -38.37 17.59 94.67
CA ARG A 503 -39.37 18.34 95.43
C ARG A 503 -40.28 17.40 96.22
N GLU A 504 -40.82 16.37 95.57
CA GLU A 504 -41.65 15.33 96.22
C GLU A 504 -40.89 14.65 97.38
N LEU A 505 -39.60 14.36 97.21
CA LEU A 505 -38.77 13.81 98.26
C LEU A 505 -38.63 14.77 99.45
N ASN A 506 -38.42 16.07 99.20
CA ASN A 506 -38.30 17.05 100.26
C ASN A 506 -39.63 17.24 101.00
N GLU A 507 -40.76 17.25 100.29
CA GLU A 507 -42.10 17.35 100.85
C GLU A 507 -42.45 16.10 101.68
N THR A 508 -42.14 14.90 101.18
CA THR A 508 -42.37 13.64 101.93
C THR A 508 -41.44 13.54 103.15
N LYS A 509 -40.18 14.01 103.06
CA LYS A 509 -39.30 14.12 104.22
C LYS A 509 -39.82 15.09 105.27
N ALA A 510 -40.33 16.26 104.86
CA ALA A 510 -40.94 17.22 105.78
C ALA A 510 -42.18 16.64 106.48
N ALA A 511 -43.08 16.02 105.72
CA ALA A 511 -44.25 15.36 106.29
C ALA A 511 -43.88 14.21 107.24
N ALA A 512 -42.86 13.41 106.90
CA ALA A 512 -42.36 12.37 107.77
C ALA A 512 -41.73 12.93 109.06
N THR A 513 -41.00 14.06 108.99
CA THR A 513 -40.47 14.72 110.19
C THR A 513 -41.57 15.25 111.08
N ASP A 514 -42.67 15.77 110.52
CA ASP A 514 -43.82 16.23 111.29
C ASP A 514 -44.53 15.06 112.00
N ILE A 515 -44.68 13.91 111.32
CA ILE A 515 -45.24 12.68 111.90
C ILE A 515 -44.34 12.15 113.03
N VAL A 516 -43.02 12.14 112.84
CA VAL A 516 -42.05 11.73 113.88
C VAL A 516 -42.13 12.66 115.09
N ALA A 517 -42.18 13.98 114.86
CA ALA A 517 -42.27 14.97 115.93
C ALA A 517 -43.59 14.83 116.71
N GLY A 518 -44.72 14.65 116.01
CA GLY A 518 -46.01 14.39 116.63
C GLY A 518 -46.02 13.08 117.42
N TRP A 519 -45.43 12.01 116.90
CA TRP A 519 -45.33 10.72 117.62
C TRP A 519 -44.47 10.83 118.88
N LEU A 520 -43.35 11.55 118.83
CA LEU A 520 -42.52 11.83 120.00
C LEU A 520 -43.28 12.67 121.04
N ASN A 521 -44.03 13.68 120.61
CA ASN A 521 -44.86 14.50 121.47
C ASN A 521 -45.99 13.68 122.13
N ASP A 522 -46.70 12.85 121.36
CA ASP A 522 -47.75 11.96 121.86
C ASP A 522 -47.21 10.89 122.81
N SER A 523 -45.98 10.40 122.57
CA SER A 523 -45.29 9.47 123.46
C SER A 523 -44.88 10.15 124.76
N ALA A 524 -44.40 11.40 124.70
CA ALA A 524 -44.05 12.21 125.86
C ALA A 524 -45.30 12.54 126.71
N LEU A 525 -46.42 12.92 126.09
CA LEU A 525 -47.71 13.14 126.76
C LEU A 525 -48.23 11.87 127.44
N ALA A 526 -48.15 10.70 126.77
CA ALA A 526 -48.52 9.42 127.37
C ALA A 526 -47.72 9.12 128.65
N LEU A 527 -46.41 9.36 128.60
CA LEU A 527 -45.52 9.14 129.75
C LEU A 527 -45.81 10.15 130.87
N ALA A 528 -46.14 11.40 130.53
CA ALA A 528 -46.47 12.44 131.49
C ALA A 528 -47.79 12.16 132.25
N GLU A 529 -48.81 11.58 131.59
CA GLU A 529 -50.07 11.16 132.24
C GLU A 529 -49.87 10.13 133.37
N HIS A 530 -48.78 9.36 133.32
CA HIS A 530 -48.48 8.29 134.28
C HIS A 530 -47.52 8.73 135.40
N LEU A 531 -47.16 10.02 135.46
CA LEU A 531 -46.33 10.58 136.53
C LEU A 531 -47.18 10.81 137.80
N VAL A 532 -46.79 10.17 138.90
CA VAL A 532 -47.40 10.34 140.23
C VAL A 532 -46.38 10.99 141.16
N GLU A 533 -46.80 12.02 141.90
CA GLU A 533 -45.92 12.75 142.81
C GLU A 533 -45.38 11.84 143.93
N GLY A 534 -44.05 11.72 144.01
CA GLY A 534 -43.35 10.88 144.99
C GLY A 534 -42.85 9.52 144.46
N ASP A 535 -43.43 8.98 143.38
CA ASP A 535 -43.01 7.70 142.79
C ASP A 535 -41.86 7.90 141.78
N PRO A 536 -40.86 7.00 141.72
CA PRO A 536 -39.74 7.13 140.80
C PRO A 536 -40.18 6.89 139.35
N CYS A 537 -39.90 7.85 138.46
CA CYS A 537 -40.22 7.75 137.04
C CYS A 537 -39.45 6.61 136.34
N PRO A 538 -40.10 5.78 135.50
CA PRO A 538 -39.46 4.64 134.84
C PRO A 538 -38.46 5.03 133.74
N VAL A 539 -38.42 6.30 133.30
CA VAL A 539 -37.49 6.77 132.26
C VAL A 539 -36.20 7.34 132.86
N CYS A 540 -36.30 8.19 133.88
CA CYS A 540 -35.15 8.90 134.47
C CYS A 540 -34.86 8.56 135.94
N GLY A 541 -35.79 7.92 136.65
CA GLY A 541 -35.66 7.55 138.07
C GLY A 541 -35.95 8.66 139.09
N SER A 542 -36.34 9.87 138.66
CA SER A 542 -36.68 11.00 139.55
C SER A 542 -38.08 10.85 140.15
N SER A 543 -38.28 11.34 141.38
CA SER A 543 -39.58 11.43 142.06
C SER A 543 -40.24 12.83 141.95
N GLU A 544 -39.55 13.81 141.36
CA GLU A 544 -40.02 15.19 141.21
C GLU A 544 -39.96 15.64 139.74
N HIS A 545 -41.05 16.28 139.25
CA HIS A 545 -41.19 16.82 137.89
C HIS A 545 -41.90 18.19 137.95
N PRO A 546 -41.17 19.31 137.97
CA PRO A 546 -41.74 20.64 138.24
C PRO A 546 -42.51 21.27 137.07
N ASP A 547 -42.30 20.78 135.84
CA ASP A 547 -43.01 21.26 134.64
C ASP A 547 -43.38 20.08 133.72
N PRO A 548 -44.34 19.22 134.12
CA PRO A 548 -44.80 18.11 133.30
C PRO A 548 -45.46 18.62 132.02
N LEU A 549 -45.21 17.95 130.90
CA LEU A 549 -45.83 18.31 129.63
C LEU A 549 -47.35 18.08 129.71
N THR A 550 -48.13 19.13 129.39
CA THR A 550 -49.61 19.08 129.38
C THR A 550 -50.16 19.46 128.01
N GLY A 551 -51.18 18.75 127.52
CA GLY A 551 -51.85 19.02 126.24
C GLY A 551 -52.67 17.82 125.75
N ASP A 552 -53.40 18.00 124.65
CA ASP A 552 -54.16 16.93 123.99
C ASP A 552 -53.25 16.10 123.07
N ARG A 553 -53.45 14.78 123.04
CA ARG A 553 -52.72 13.84 122.17
C ARG A 553 -53.29 13.88 120.75
N THR A 554 -52.42 13.78 119.74
CA THR A 554 -52.78 13.67 118.32
C THR A 554 -53.00 12.23 117.85
N ASP A 555 -52.76 11.25 118.73
CA ASP A 555 -52.92 9.80 118.53
C ASP A 555 -52.22 9.24 117.26
N ILE A 556 -50.99 9.67 117.00
CA ILE A 556 -50.20 9.13 115.89
C ILE A 556 -49.79 7.67 116.17
N THR A 557 -50.15 6.76 115.26
CA THR A 557 -49.90 5.31 115.40
C THR A 557 -48.51 4.90 114.91
N SER A 558 -48.02 3.75 115.40
CA SER A 558 -46.78 3.14 114.88
C SER A 558 -46.87 2.77 113.40
N ASP A 559 -48.08 2.48 112.90
CA ASP A 559 -48.30 2.22 111.47
C ASP A 559 -48.15 3.49 110.63
N ALA A 560 -48.63 4.64 111.12
CA ALA A 560 -48.42 5.93 110.45
C ALA A 560 -46.93 6.30 110.36
N LEU A 561 -46.13 5.98 111.39
CA LEU A 561 -44.68 6.16 111.36
C LEU A 561 -44.01 5.26 110.32
N ARG A 562 -44.39 3.98 110.25
CA ARG A 562 -43.87 3.03 109.26
C ARG A 562 -44.25 3.44 107.84
N GLU A 563 -45.50 3.85 107.62
CA GLU A 563 -45.98 4.34 106.32
C GLU A 563 -45.22 5.60 105.89
N ALA A 564 -44.97 6.54 106.79
CA ALA A 564 -44.17 7.74 106.50
C ALA A 564 -42.73 7.38 106.08
N GLN A 565 -42.09 6.42 106.76
CA GLN A 565 -40.75 5.94 106.39
C GLN A 565 -40.74 5.20 105.05
N GLU A 566 -41.75 4.36 104.78
CA GLU A 566 -41.92 3.67 103.49
C GLU A 566 -42.14 4.67 102.35
N ASN A 567 -42.91 5.73 102.58
CA ASN A 567 -43.15 6.81 101.60
C ASN A 567 -41.87 7.58 101.27
N VAL A 568 -41.04 7.91 102.27
CA VAL A 568 -39.71 8.52 102.03
C VAL A 568 -38.83 7.60 101.21
N LYS A 569 -38.74 6.31 101.58
CA LYS A 569 -37.93 5.33 100.84
C LYS A 569 -38.40 5.16 99.39
N SER A 570 -39.71 5.15 99.17
CA SER A 570 -40.31 5.11 97.83
C SER A 570 -39.93 6.34 96.99
N ALA A 571 -39.99 7.54 97.59
CA ALA A 571 -39.58 8.78 96.93
C ALA A 571 -38.06 8.81 96.62
N GLU A 572 -37.22 8.25 97.50
CA GLU A 572 -35.76 8.12 97.26
C GLU A 572 -35.48 7.20 96.07
N VAL A 573 -36.10 6.02 96.01
CA VAL A 573 -35.96 5.08 94.88
C VAL A 573 -36.45 5.71 93.57
N SER A 574 -37.55 6.48 93.61
CA SER A 574 -38.05 7.20 92.44
C SER A 574 -37.05 8.23 91.92
N LEU A 575 -36.42 9.00 92.82
CA LEU A 575 -35.37 9.96 92.46
C LEU A 575 -34.11 9.26 91.92
N GLU A 576 -33.66 8.17 92.55
CA GLU A 576 -32.51 7.38 92.08
C GLU A 576 -32.75 6.81 90.67
N THR A 577 -33.95 6.31 90.40
CA THR A 577 -34.34 5.81 89.07
C THR A 577 -34.29 6.92 88.02
N ALA A 578 -34.77 8.13 88.35
CA ALA A 578 -34.72 9.27 87.46
C ALA A 578 -33.27 9.75 87.18
N LEU A 579 -32.40 9.72 88.20
CA LEU A 579 -30.98 10.04 88.08
C LEU A 579 -30.23 9.01 87.22
N ALA A 580 -30.49 7.72 87.41
CA ALA A 580 -29.91 6.65 86.59
C ALA A 580 -30.28 6.82 85.10
N ARG A 581 -31.56 7.09 84.82
CA ARG A 581 -32.04 7.38 83.46
C ARG A 581 -31.33 8.58 82.83
N GLN A 582 -31.09 9.65 83.59
CA GLN A 582 -30.35 10.81 83.10
C GLN A 582 -28.88 10.47 82.76
N ALA A 583 -28.22 9.66 83.59
CA ALA A 583 -26.86 9.20 83.33
C ALA A 583 -26.75 8.35 82.07
N ASP A 584 -27.68 7.42 81.87
CA ASP A 584 -27.74 6.56 80.67
C ASP A 584 -27.98 7.38 79.40
N LEU A 585 -28.92 8.33 79.43
CA LEU A 585 -29.17 9.24 78.31
C LEU A 585 -27.94 10.08 77.97
N THR A 586 -27.23 10.58 78.99
CA THR A 586 -26.01 11.38 78.80
C THR A 586 -24.92 10.56 78.09
N LYS A 587 -24.70 9.31 78.52
CA LYS A 587 -23.74 8.39 77.90
C LYS A 587 -24.12 8.04 76.45
N LEU A 588 -25.40 7.81 76.19
CA LEU A 588 -25.90 7.53 74.84
C LEU A 588 -25.72 8.73 73.91
N ILE A 589 -26.02 9.95 74.38
CA ILE A 589 -25.81 11.19 73.63
C ILE A 589 -24.34 11.37 73.27
N GLU A 590 -23.41 11.07 74.18
CA GLU A 590 -21.96 11.15 73.90
C GLU A 590 -21.54 10.18 72.79
N GLN A 591 -22.06 8.95 72.81
CA GLN A 591 -21.80 7.94 71.77
C GLN A 591 -22.37 8.36 70.42
N LEU A 592 -23.61 8.86 70.39
CA LEU A 592 -24.25 9.36 69.16
C LEU A 592 -23.54 10.60 68.61
N ASN A 593 -23.08 11.50 69.48
CA ASN A 593 -22.26 12.66 69.09
C ASN A 593 -20.98 12.24 68.38
N LYS A 594 -20.25 11.26 68.92
CA LYS A 594 -19.02 10.74 68.29
C LYS A 594 -19.29 10.10 66.92
N LYS A 595 -20.41 9.38 66.78
CA LYS A 595 -20.80 8.75 65.51
C LYS A 595 -21.30 9.75 64.46
N ALA A 596 -22.09 10.73 64.86
CA ALA A 596 -22.60 11.77 63.96
C ALA A 596 -21.48 12.69 63.46
N GLY A 597 -20.52 13.03 64.32
CA GLY A 597 -19.35 13.84 63.95
C GLY A 597 -19.69 15.27 63.51
N GLY A 598 -20.87 15.79 63.89
CA GLY A 598 -21.38 17.12 63.53
C GLY A 598 -22.75 17.39 64.14
N ASP A 599 -23.21 18.65 64.06
CA ASP A 599 -24.60 19.00 64.35
C ASP A 599 -25.52 18.59 63.18
N THR A 600 -26.82 18.47 63.44
CA THR A 600 -27.77 17.93 62.46
C THR A 600 -27.90 18.83 61.23
N VAL A 601 -27.88 20.15 61.42
CA VAL A 601 -28.06 21.14 60.35
C VAL A 601 -26.86 21.16 59.42
N SER A 602 -25.63 21.14 59.95
CA SER A 602 -24.43 21.11 59.10
C SER A 602 -24.33 19.82 58.28
N ILE A 603 -24.71 18.67 58.85
CA ILE A 603 -24.74 17.40 58.13
C ILE A 603 -25.85 17.38 57.07
N GLU A 604 -27.02 17.96 57.37
CA GLU A 604 -28.14 18.08 56.43
C GLU A 604 -27.76 18.92 55.21
N ILE A 605 -27.09 20.07 55.42
CA ILE A 605 -26.58 20.90 54.32
C ILE A 605 -25.59 20.11 53.45
N ALA A 606 -24.62 19.44 54.07
CA ALA A 606 -23.64 18.64 53.34
C ALA A 606 -24.29 17.47 52.58
N LEU A 607 -25.34 16.86 53.15
CA LEU A 607 -26.10 15.79 52.51
C LEU A 607 -26.87 16.30 51.29
N ASP A 608 -27.48 17.49 51.38
CA ASP A 608 -28.18 18.11 50.26
C ASP A 608 -27.23 18.53 49.13
N GLU A 609 -26.05 19.05 49.47
CA GLU A 609 -24.97 19.32 48.50
C GLU A 609 -24.53 18.03 47.79
N ALA A 610 -24.24 16.96 48.55
CA ALA A 610 -23.85 15.67 48.00
C ALA A 610 -24.94 15.05 47.11
N ARG A 611 -26.22 15.18 47.47
CA ARG A 611 -27.36 14.78 46.64
C ARG A 611 -27.42 15.56 45.33
N GLN A 612 -27.20 16.87 45.40
CA GLN A 612 -27.21 17.71 44.21
C GLN A 612 -26.07 17.34 43.25
N GLU A 613 -24.88 17.06 43.78
CA GLU A 613 -23.73 16.60 42.98
C GLU A 613 -23.97 15.20 42.40
N SER A 614 -24.45 14.25 43.20
CA SER A 614 -24.84 12.90 42.77
C SER A 614 -25.88 12.95 41.64
N GLN A 615 -26.89 13.82 41.76
CA GLN A 615 -27.91 14.00 40.72
C GLN A 615 -27.32 14.59 39.44
N LYS A 616 -26.43 15.58 39.53
CA LYS A 616 -25.72 16.14 38.36
C LYS A 616 -24.88 15.09 37.64
N ALA A 617 -24.16 14.26 38.39
CA ALA A 617 -23.35 13.18 37.83
C ALA A 617 -24.23 12.10 37.15
N LEU A 618 -25.39 11.78 37.73
CA LEU A 618 -26.37 10.86 37.14
C LEU A 618 -26.95 11.41 35.83
N ASP A 619 -27.33 12.69 35.81
CA ASP A 619 -27.87 13.34 34.62
C ASP A 619 -26.79 13.46 33.52
N ALA A 620 -25.54 13.75 33.88
CA ALA A 620 -24.41 13.73 32.96
C ALA A 620 -24.19 12.33 32.36
N SER A 621 -24.26 11.27 33.17
CA SER A 621 -24.14 9.89 32.69
C SER A 621 -25.26 9.52 31.70
N LYS A 622 -26.51 9.93 31.97
CA LYS A 622 -27.64 9.72 31.03
C LYS A 622 -27.43 10.49 29.73
N GLN A 623 -27.04 11.75 29.82
CA GLN A 623 -26.81 12.62 28.67
C GLN A 623 -25.65 12.12 27.80
N ALA A 624 -24.56 11.63 28.42
CA ALA A 624 -23.46 10.98 27.71
C ALA A 624 -23.96 9.77 26.91
N ARG A 625 -24.80 8.91 27.51
CA ARG A 625 -25.39 7.75 26.85
C ARG A 625 -26.28 8.16 25.68
N GLU A 626 -27.12 9.17 25.85
CA GLU A 626 -27.98 9.70 24.78
C GLU A 626 -27.15 10.24 23.61
N TYR A 627 -26.11 11.01 23.88
CA TYR A 627 -25.22 11.53 22.84
C TYR A 627 -24.40 10.44 22.15
N ARG A 628 -24.01 9.40 22.87
CA ARG A 628 -23.30 8.25 22.27
C ARG A 628 -24.19 7.48 21.32
N VAL A 629 -25.46 7.27 21.67
CA VAL A 629 -26.47 6.68 20.78
C VAL A 629 -26.73 7.56 19.56
N GLN A 630 -26.74 8.89 19.71
CA GLN A 630 -26.91 9.81 18.58
C GLN A 630 -25.67 9.91 17.68
N LEU A 631 -24.47 9.69 18.21
CA LEU A 631 -23.23 9.68 17.43
C LEU A 631 -23.07 8.38 16.63
N ASP A 632 -23.54 7.26 17.20
CA ASP A 632 -23.48 5.93 16.57
C ASP A 632 -24.58 5.72 15.50
N ALA A 633 -25.63 6.54 15.50
CA ALA A 633 -26.76 6.51 14.57
C ALA A 633 -26.55 7.43 13.35
#